data_AF-A0A2W5MZ93-F1
#
_entry.id   AF-A0A2W5MZ93-F1
#
_cell.length_a   1.000
_cell.length_b   1.000
_cell.length_c   1.000
_cell.angle_alpha   90.00
_cell.angle_beta   90.00
_cell.angle_gamma   90.00
#
_symmetry.space_group_name_H-M   'P 1'
#
loop_
_entity.id
_entity.type
_entity.pdbx_description
1 polymer ?
#
loop_
_entity_poly.entity_id
_entity_poly.type
_entity_poly.pdbx_seq_one_letter_code
_entity_poly.pdbx_strand_id
1 'polypeptide(L)'
;MKGPEYSLPPSLTYVDAHGVERDHSRIRWWAEREDGLGALIDRPEISDDRFKKKHENGIMRLRERFAYASEKPLFVGHYYMSGPPRLIGGANAACLDFKNHVVAYRWNEGDKGFSSDRLVYV
;
A
#
# COMPACT_ATOMS: atom_id res chain seq x y z
N MET A 1 13.06 2.60 -1.23
CA MET A 1 12.54 3.19 -2.48
C MET A 1 11.17 3.79 -2.18
N LYS A 2 10.88 5.01 -2.65
CA LYS A 2 9.56 5.63 -2.47
C LYS A 2 8.58 5.03 -3.48
N GLY A 3 7.33 4.83 -3.07
CA GLY A 3 6.28 4.39 -3.99
C GLY A 3 5.74 5.51 -4.89
N PRO A 4 4.93 5.15 -5.91
CA PRO A 4 4.31 6.11 -6.83
C PRO A 4 3.37 7.05 -6.08
N GLU A 5 3.60 8.34 -6.28
CA GLU A 5 2.66 9.41 -5.96
C GLU A 5 1.92 9.80 -7.24
N TYR A 6 0.61 9.96 -7.14
CA TYR A 6 -0.23 10.11 -8.32
C TYR A 6 -1.39 11.07 -8.06
N SER A 7 -1.74 11.85 -9.08
CA SER A 7 -2.95 12.66 -9.09
C SER A 7 -4.16 11.73 -9.13
N LEU A 8 -4.98 11.80 -8.10
CA LEU A 8 -6.22 11.05 -8.02
C LEU A 8 -7.16 11.48 -9.17
N PRO A 9 -8.02 10.58 -9.66
CA PRO A 9 -9.04 10.92 -10.65
C PRO A 9 -9.86 12.15 -10.21
N PRO A 10 -10.37 12.98 -11.13
CA PRO A 10 -11.02 14.26 -10.79
C PRO A 10 -12.18 14.17 -9.80
N SER A 11 -12.80 12.99 -9.66
CA SER A 11 -13.86 12.77 -8.69
C SER A 11 -13.36 12.38 -7.31
N LEU A 12 -12.09 12.02 -7.12
CA LEU A 12 -11.53 11.39 -5.92
C LEU A 12 -10.59 12.37 -5.20
N THR A 13 -11.14 13.17 -4.28
CA THR A 13 -10.38 14.02 -3.36
C THR A 13 -10.67 13.62 -1.92
N TYR A 14 -9.74 13.84 -1.00
CA TYR A 14 -9.91 13.56 0.44
C TYR A 14 -9.38 14.73 1.26
N VAL A 15 -9.85 14.87 2.50
CA VAL A 15 -9.32 15.86 3.45
C VAL A 15 -8.31 15.17 4.35
N ASP A 16 -7.09 15.71 4.45
CA ASP A 16 -6.05 15.16 5.31
C ASP A 16 -6.25 15.52 6.80
N ALA A 17 -5.41 14.97 7.67
CA ALA A 17 -5.44 15.25 9.11
C ALA A 17 -5.25 16.73 9.50
N HIS A 18 -4.83 17.60 8.57
CA HIS A 18 -4.69 19.04 8.76
C HIS A 18 -5.87 19.84 8.18
N GLY A 19 -6.90 19.18 7.68
CA GLY A 19 -8.06 19.83 7.08
C GLY A 19 -7.85 20.29 5.64
N VAL A 20 -6.77 19.85 4.98
CA VAL A 20 -6.46 20.25 3.60
C VAL A 20 -7.08 19.26 2.63
N GLU A 21 -7.84 19.75 1.65
CA GLU A 21 -8.30 18.93 0.53
C GLU A 21 -7.12 18.56 -0.37
N ARG A 22 -6.99 17.26 -0.65
CA ARG A 22 -5.92 16.67 -1.44
C ARG A 22 -6.52 15.95 -2.65
N ASP A 23 -5.89 16.20 -3.79
CA ASP A 23 -6.15 15.56 -5.09
C ASP A 23 -5.00 14.63 -5.51
N HIS A 24 -4.01 14.42 -4.64
CA HIS A 24 -2.87 13.56 -4.88
C HIS A 24 -2.61 12.68 -3.66
N SER A 25 -2.17 11.46 -3.92
CA SER A 25 -1.74 10.56 -2.86
C SER A 25 -0.72 9.55 -3.38
N ARG A 26 0.00 8.97 -2.43
CA ARG A 26 0.74 7.74 -2.67
C ARG A 26 -0.24 6.58 -2.84
N ILE A 27 0.09 5.70 -3.78
CA ILE A 27 -0.71 4.51 -4.11
C ILE A 27 -0.04 3.28 -3.50
N ARG A 28 -0.81 2.47 -2.79
CA ARG A 28 -0.43 1.10 -2.38
C ARG A 28 -0.69 0.17 -3.56
N TRP A 29 0.21 0.23 -4.53
CA TRP A 29 0.11 -0.50 -5.80
C TRP A 29 0.15 -2.03 -5.65
N TRP A 30 0.47 -2.53 -4.45
CA TRP A 30 0.41 -3.93 -4.06
C TRP A 30 -0.92 -4.35 -3.39
N ALA A 31 -1.88 -3.42 -3.21
CA ALA A 31 -3.15 -3.72 -2.54
C ALA A 31 -3.96 -4.74 -3.36
N GLU A 32 -4.37 -5.83 -2.73
CA GLU A 32 -5.12 -6.91 -3.35
C GLU A 32 -6.62 -6.60 -3.38
N ARG A 33 -7.42 -7.41 -4.09
CA ARG A 33 -8.86 -7.15 -4.22
C ARG A 33 -9.56 -7.28 -2.86
N GLU A 34 -9.06 -8.19 -2.06
CA GLU A 34 -9.48 -8.59 -0.72
C GLU A 34 -9.23 -7.47 0.31
N ASP A 35 -8.21 -6.63 0.10
CA ASP A 35 -7.97 -5.45 0.94
C ASP A 35 -9.04 -4.35 0.71
N GLY A 36 -9.88 -4.50 -0.32
CA GLY A 36 -10.93 -3.56 -0.69
C GLY A 36 -10.41 -2.33 -1.44
N LEU A 37 -11.35 -1.51 -1.92
CA LEU A 37 -11.03 -0.35 -2.76
C LEU A 37 -10.26 0.74 -1.98
N GLY A 38 -10.63 1.01 -0.73
CA GLY A 38 -9.97 2.02 0.10
C GLY A 38 -8.50 1.72 0.40
N ALA A 39 -8.04 0.48 0.26
CA ALA A 39 -6.66 0.09 0.54
C ALA A 39 -5.66 0.55 -0.53
N LEU A 40 -6.10 1.03 -1.69
CA LEU A 40 -5.19 1.50 -2.74
C LEU A 40 -4.55 2.84 -2.44
N ILE A 41 -5.17 3.65 -1.61
CA ILE A 41 -4.71 5.00 -1.31
C ILE A 41 -4.08 4.96 0.07
N ASP A 42 -2.84 5.43 0.19
CA ASP A 42 -2.08 5.37 1.43
C ASP A 42 -2.52 6.43 2.46
N ARG A 43 -3.82 6.46 2.77
CA ARG A 43 -4.45 7.48 3.60
C ARG A 43 -5.55 6.89 4.48
N PRO A 44 -5.39 6.93 5.83
CA PRO A 44 -6.41 6.41 6.74
C PRO A 44 -7.76 7.16 6.64
N GLU A 45 -7.74 8.41 6.19
CA GLU A 45 -8.92 9.27 6.02
C GLU A 45 -9.91 8.72 4.96
N ILE A 46 -9.45 7.79 4.12
CA ILE A 46 -10.20 7.20 3.01
C ILE A 46 -10.88 5.86 3.41
N SER A 47 -10.89 5.53 4.70
CA SER A 47 -11.49 4.29 5.21
C SER A 47 -13.02 4.28 5.30
N ASP A 48 -13.71 5.42 5.16
CA ASP A 48 -15.19 5.52 5.20
C ASP A 48 -15.83 4.82 3.99
N ASP A 49 -16.79 3.93 4.22
CA ASP A 49 -17.51 3.21 3.18
C ASP A 49 -18.31 4.13 2.25
N ARG A 50 -18.78 5.28 2.75
CA ARG A 50 -19.43 6.30 1.91
C ARG A 50 -18.46 6.90 0.90
N PHE A 51 -17.21 7.14 1.31
CA PHE A 51 -16.17 7.61 0.42
C PHE A 51 -15.90 6.58 -0.67
N LYS A 52 -15.66 5.31 -0.27
CA LYS A 52 -15.39 4.22 -1.21
C LYS A 52 -16.49 4.08 -2.25
N LYS A 53 -17.76 4.12 -1.82
CA LYS A 53 -18.92 4.03 -2.71
C LYS A 53 -19.03 5.23 -3.65
N LYS A 54 -18.78 6.45 -3.16
CA LYS A 54 -18.81 7.66 -3.98
C LYS A 54 -17.74 7.65 -5.08
N HIS A 55 -16.59 7.04 -4.81
CA HIS A 55 -15.41 7.10 -5.67
C HIS A 55 -14.98 5.76 -6.30
N GLU A 56 -15.84 4.74 -6.25
CA GLU A 56 -15.56 3.37 -6.71
C GLU A 56 -14.91 3.30 -8.09
N ASN A 57 -15.49 3.98 -9.08
CA ASN A 57 -14.96 4.02 -10.46
C ASN A 57 -13.55 4.61 -10.55
N GLY A 58 -13.26 5.65 -9.75
CA GLY A 58 -11.94 6.26 -9.71
C GLY A 58 -10.90 5.32 -9.11
N ILE A 59 -11.28 4.63 -8.04
CA ILE A 59 -10.42 3.66 -7.37
C ILE A 59 -10.15 2.44 -8.26
N MET A 60 -11.16 1.94 -8.99
CA MET A 60 -11.00 0.85 -9.94
C MET A 60 -9.99 1.18 -11.05
N ARG A 61 -10.07 2.40 -11.61
CA ARG A 61 -9.09 2.87 -12.61
C ARG A 61 -7.67 2.95 -12.04
N LEU A 62 -7.52 3.36 -10.78
CA LEU A 62 -6.21 3.34 -10.12
C LEU A 62 -5.67 1.91 -9.97
N ARG A 63 -6.54 0.94 -9.63
CA ARG A 63 -6.14 -0.47 -9.52
C ARG A 63 -5.64 -1.04 -10.83
N GLU A 64 -6.38 -0.83 -11.91
CA GLU A 64 -5.96 -1.28 -13.25
C GLU A 64 -4.63 -0.68 -13.67
N ARG A 65 -4.40 0.60 -13.34
CA ARG A 65 -3.18 1.32 -13.69
C ARG A 65 -1.95 0.85 -12.90
N PHE A 66 -2.12 0.56 -11.61
CA PHE A 66 -1.02 0.34 -10.68
C PHE A 66 -0.85 -1.11 -10.23
N ALA A 67 -1.64 -2.05 -10.75
CA ALA A 67 -1.51 -3.45 -10.38
C ALA A 67 -0.07 -3.95 -10.56
N TYR A 68 0.55 -4.40 -9.47
CA TYR A 68 1.85 -5.07 -9.55
C TYR A 68 1.69 -6.43 -10.22
N ALA A 69 2.29 -6.59 -11.39
CA ALA A 69 2.26 -7.86 -12.13
C ALA A 69 3.62 -8.57 -12.16
N SER A 70 4.63 -8.07 -11.44
CA SER A 70 5.96 -8.69 -11.45
C SER A 70 6.08 -9.76 -10.38
N GLU A 71 6.70 -10.88 -10.75
CA GLU A 71 7.10 -11.94 -9.81
C GLU A 71 8.41 -11.61 -9.08
N LYS A 72 9.05 -10.47 -9.38
CA LYS A 72 10.29 -10.08 -8.72
C LYS A 72 10.01 -9.63 -7.28
N PRO A 73 10.70 -10.22 -6.29
CA PRO A 73 10.58 -9.79 -4.90
C PRO A 73 11.02 -8.34 -4.73
N LEU A 74 10.17 -7.51 -4.11
CA LEU A 74 10.44 -6.08 -3.94
C LEU A 74 10.33 -5.63 -2.48
N PHE A 75 11.36 -4.93 -2.01
CA PHE A 75 11.31 -4.19 -0.76
C PHE A 75 10.76 -2.79 -0.97
N VAL A 76 9.82 -2.39 -0.11
CA VAL A 76 9.19 -1.06 -0.14
C VAL A 76 9.24 -0.39 1.23
N GLY A 77 9.06 0.93 1.26
CA GLY A 77 8.98 1.70 2.50
C GLY A 77 8.43 3.10 2.22
N HIS A 78 8.41 3.97 3.23
CA HIS A 78 7.78 5.30 3.22
C HIS A 78 6.24 5.26 3.26
N TYR A 79 5.67 4.14 3.68
CA TYR A 79 4.22 3.97 3.85
C TYR A 79 3.82 3.95 5.33
N TYR A 80 4.80 4.02 6.23
CA TYR A 80 4.62 4.16 7.67
C TYR A 80 3.50 3.23 8.19
N MET A 81 3.65 1.94 7.88
CA MET A 81 2.60 0.94 8.05
C MET A 81 2.22 0.77 9.51
N SER A 82 0.95 0.45 9.73
CA SER A 82 0.38 0.19 11.06
C SER A 82 -0.07 -1.26 11.16
N GLY A 83 -0.11 -1.79 12.39
CA GLY A 83 -0.42 -3.20 12.64
C GLY A 83 0.80 -4.12 12.54
N PRO A 84 0.60 -5.44 12.70
CA PRO A 84 1.69 -6.41 12.68
C PRO A 84 2.33 -6.48 11.27
N PRO A 85 3.67 -6.55 11.19
CA PRO A 85 4.36 -6.76 9.92
C PRO A 85 3.92 -8.03 9.21
N ARG A 86 3.59 -7.92 7.93
CA ARG A 86 3.22 -9.02 7.03
C ARG A 86 3.79 -8.79 5.64
N LEU A 87 3.99 -9.87 4.89
CA LEU A 87 4.22 -9.77 3.45
C LEU A 87 2.97 -9.18 2.77
N ILE A 88 3.17 -8.51 1.64
CA ILE A 88 2.15 -7.77 0.89
C ILE A 88 2.18 -8.15 -0.59
N GLY A 89 1.09 -7.89 -1.32
CA GLY A 89 1.01 -8.13 -2.77
C GLY A 89 1.26 -9.58 -3.16
N GLY A 90 0.53 -10.52 -2.54
CA GLY A 90 0.61 -11.95 -2.83
C GLY A 90 1.94 -12.58 -2.40
N ALA A 91 2.57 -12.03 -1.35
CA ALA A 91 3.91 -12.39 -0.88
C ALA A 91 5.07 -12.05 -1.82
N ASN A 92 4.87 -11.16 -2.81
CA ASN A 92 5.92 -10.69 -3.72
C ASN A 92 6.52 -9.34 -3.30
N ALA A 93 5.98 -8.70 -2.25
CA ALA A 93 6.54 -7.48 -1.70
C ALA A 93 6.64 -7.53 -0.16
N ALA A 94 7.61 -6.80 0.38
CA ALA A 94 7.79 -6.61 1.82
C ALA A 94 7.98 -5.12 2.14
N CYS A 95 7.07 -4.54 2.91
CA CYS A 95 7.30 -3.24 3.52
C CYS A 95 8.07 -3.44 4.83
N LEU A 96 9.10 -2.63 5.08
CA LEU A 96 9.86 -2.69 6.34
C LEU A 96 9.74 -1.38 7.15
N ASP A 97 8.88 -0.47 6.72
CA ASP A 97 8.69 0.85 7.33
C ASP A 97 7.37 0.87 8.12
N PHE A 98 7.47 0.78 9.46
CA PHE A 98 6.34 0.66 10.38
C PHE A 98 6.39 1.73 11.48
N LYS A 99 5.21 2.13 11.97
CA LYS A 99 5.09 3.15 13.02
C LYS A 99 5.69 2.74 14.35
N ASN A 100 5.39 1.51 14.76
CA ASN A 100 5.61 1.02 16.12
C ASN A 100 6.52 -0.21 16.17
N HIS A 101 7.12 -0.58 15.04
CA HIS A 101 7.96 -1.76 14.93
C HIS A 101 9.26 -1.44 14.21
N VAL A 102 10.36 -1.98 14.71
CA VAL A 102 11.61 -2.04 13.94
C VAL A 102 11.61 -3.35 13.18
N VAL A 103 11.47 -3.28 11.85
CA VAL A 103 11.25 -4.46 11.00
C VAL A 103 12.47 -4.71 10.13
N ALA A 104 12.89 -5.98 10.07
CA ALA A 104 13.94 -6.47 9.19
C ALA A 104 13.45 -7.71 8.43
N TYR A 105 14.07 -7.99 7.30
CA TYR A 105 13.87 -9.23 6.56
C TYR A 105 15.20 -9.94 6.36
N ARG A 106 15.25 -11.24 6.69
CA ARG A 106 16.43 -12.08 6.45
C ARG A 106 16.37 -12.69 5.04
N TRP A 107 17.16 -12.13 4.12
CA TRP A 107 17.38 -12.72 2.80
C TRP A 107 18.56 -13.70 2.85
N ASN A 108 18.35 -14.92 2.35
CA ASN A 108 19.39 -15.93 2.27
C ASN A 108 19.91 -16.05 0.83
N GLU A 109 21.14 -16.52 0.68
CA GLU A 109 21.68 -16.84 -0.64
C GLU A 109 20.81 -17.89 -1.34
N GLY A 110 20.51 -17.65 -2.62
CA GLY A 110 19.68 -18.54 -3.43
C GLY A 110 18.16 -18.27 -3.35
N ASP A 111 17.71 -17.43 -2.42
CA ASP A 111 16.29 -17.06 -2.32
C ASP A 111 15.77 -16.50 -3.65
N LYS A 112 14.54 -16.91 -4.01
CA LYS A 112 13.81 -16.44 -5.20
C LYS A 112 12.55 -15.65 -4.86
N GLY A 113 12.16 -15.63 -3.58
CA GLY A 113 10.89 -15.11 -3.11
C GLY A 113 10.94 -14.77 -1.63
N PHE A 114 9.89 -14.11 -1.14
CA PHE A 114 9.75 -13.85 0.28
C PHE A 114 9.17 -15.04 1.02
N SER A 115 9.52 -15.16 2.30
CA SER A 115 8.96 -16.13 3.23
C SER A 115 8.64 -15.45 4.56
N SER A 116 7.44 -15.69 5.08
CA SER A 116 6.92 -14.96 6.25
C SER A 116 7.70 -15.24 7.53
N ASP A 117 8.30 -16.43 7.66
CA ASP A 117 9.17 -16.84 8.78
C ASP A 117 10.48 -16.03 8.87
N ARG A 118 10.79 -15.24 7.83
CA ARG A 118 12.02 -14.44 7.74
C ARG A 118 11.78 -12.95 7.96
N LEU A 119 10.53 -12.56 8.20
CA LEU A 119 10.17 -11.21 8.63
C LEU A 119 10.33 -11.14 10.15
N VAL A 120 11.29 -10.32 10.62
CA VAL A 120 11.66 -10.21 12.03
C VAL A 120 11.34 -8.80 12.49
N TYR A 121 10.71 -8.65 13.65
CA TYR A 121 10.41 -7.34 14.22
C TYR A 121 10.37 -7.36 15.74
N VAL A 122 10.60 -6.19 16.32
CA VAL A 122 10.46 -5.89 17.76
C VAL A 122 9.48 -4.74 17.97
#